data_AF-A0A661R2R4-F1
#
_entry.id   AF-A0A661R2R4-F1
#
_cell.length_a   1.000
_cell.length_b   1.000
_cell.length_c   1.000
_cell.angle_alpha   90.00
_cell.angle_beta   90.00
_cell.angle_gamma   90.00
#
_symmetry.space_group_name_H-M   'P 1'
#
loop_
_entity.id
_entity.type
_entity.pdbx_description
1 polymer ?
#
loop_
_entity_poly.entity_id
_entity_poly.type
_entity_poly.pdbx_seq_one_letter_code
_entity_poly.pdbx_strand_id
1 'polypeptide(L)'
;MKATTRLHRFFWTSLVLVLSLAPALKTAGGSEIKTMAILPFTVNAAEDLSHVQKGIFNMLYSRLSWQDHVLVIPKTQIQADLTELETSTGHMPTGNQLVGKIAAKSSSDYVLTGSITKLAGSFSIDT
;
A
#
# COMPACT_ATOMS: atom_id res chain seq x y z
N MET A 1 27.28 46.90 34.39
CA MET A 1 26.58 45.60 34.55
C MET A 1 25.61 45.28 33.39
N LYS A 2 26.04 45.33 32.11
CA LYS A 2 25.17 45.03 30.95
C LYS A 2 25.63 43.82 30.10
N ALA A 3 26.82 43.27 30.37
CA ALA A 3 27.44 42.22 29.57
C ALA A 3 26.86 40.82 29.86
N THR A 4 26.51 40.52 31.12
CA THR A 4 25.99 39.22 31.55
C THR A 4 24.60 38.92 30.96
N THR A 5 23.76 39.94 30.82
CA THR A 5 22.40 39.82 30.24
C THR A 5 22.42 39.55 28.74
N ARG A 6 23.45 40.03 28.02
CA ARG A 6 23.63 39.76 26.58
C ARG A 6 24.12 38.35 26.33
N LEU A 7 25.02 37.85 27.19
CA LEU A 7 25.52 36.48 27.10
C LEU A 7 24.44 35.44 27.41
N HIS A 8 23.61 35.70 28.42
CA HIS A 8 22.47 34.83 28.77
C HIS A 8 21.39 34.80 27.68
N ARG A 9 21.14 35.95 27.00
CA ARG A 9 20.23 36.02 25.86
C ARG A 9 20.74 35.23 24.65
N PHE A 10 22.04 35.33 24.34
CA PHE A 10 22.66 34.52 23.28
C PHE A 10 22.60 33.02 23.59
N PHE A 11 22.80 32.65 24.85
CA PHE A 11 22.72 31.26 25.30
C PHE A 11 21.29 30.72 25.17
N TRP A 12 20.27 31.50 25.57
CA TRP A 12 18.87 31.12 25.46
C TRP A 12 18.42 30.99 23.99
N THR A 13 18.83 31.93 23.11
CA THR A 13 18.48 31.84 21.68
C THR A 13 19.13 30.64 21.00
N SER A 14 20.36 30.29 21.37
CA SER A 14 21.04 29.09 20.88
C SER A 14 20.35 27.81 21.36
N LEU A 15 19.94 27.77 22.63
CA LEU A 15 19.23 26.63 23.22
C LEU A 15 17.87 26.39 22.56
N VAL A 16 17.12 27.45 22.24
CA VAL A 16 15.83 27.37 21.54
C VAL A 16 16.01 26.93 20.09
N LEU A 17 17.09 27.35 19.42
CA LEU A 17 17.42 26.94 18.05
C LEU A 17 17.81 25.45 17.96
N VAL A 18 18.53 24.92 18.96
CA VAL A 18 18.89 23.50 19.01
C VAL A 18 17.66 22.64 19.35
N LEU A 19 16.78 23.13 20.21
CA LEU A 19 15.56 22.41 20.60
C LEU A 19 14.50 22.40 19.49
N SER A 20 14.45 23.42 18.62
CA SER A 20 13.57 23.43 17.44
C SER A 20 14.07 22.54 16.31
N LEU A 21 15.35 22.18 16.29
CA LEU A 21 15.95 21.24 15.32
C LEU A 21 15.91 19.77 15.76
N ALA A 22 15.44 19.48 16.98
CA ALA A 22 15.45 18.15 17.57
C ALA A 22 14.38 17.13 17.11
N PRO A 23 13.28 17.45 16.38
CA PRO A 23 12.28 16.43 16.07
C PRO A 23 12.62 15.70 14.76
N ALA A 24 13.72 14.95 14.73
CA ALA A 24 13.99 14.05 13.59
C ALA A 24 14.81 12.80 13.92
N LEU A 25 14.97 12.41 15.20
CA LEU A 25 15.38 11.04 15.50
C LEU A 25 14.17 10.11 15.31
N LYS A 26 13.82 9.84 14.04
CA LYS A 26 12.99 8.69 13.70
C LYS A 26 13.82 7.45 14.00
N THR A 27 13.43 6.70 15.02
CA THR A 27 14.03 5.40 15.36
C THR A 27 13.77 4.43 14.20
N ALA A 28 14.79 4.21 13.37
CA ALA A 28 14.74 3.35 12.19
C ALA A 28 14.69 1.83 12.52
N GLY A 29 14.11 1.46 13.67
CA GLY A 29 14.12 0.10 14.20
C GLY A 29 12.76 -0.56 14.38
N GLY A 30 11.65 0.14 14.10
CA GLY A 30 10.33 -0.48 14.04
C GLY A 30 10.15 -1.15 12.68
N SER A 31 9.90 -2.46 12.64
CA SER A 31 9.40 -3.15 11.45
C SER A 31 8.08 -2.48 11.04
N GLU A 32 8.14 -1.55 10.10
CA GLU A 32 6.96 -0.85 9.59
C GLU A 32 6.00 -1.87 8.97
N ILE A 33 4.76 -1.91 9.45
CA ILE A 33 3.72 -2.79 8.89
C ILE A 33 3.50 -2.38 7.44
N LYS A 34 3.72 -3.31 6.52
CA LYS A 34 3.50 -3.08 5.09
C LYS A 34 2.06 -3.39 4.70
N THR A 35 1.43 -2.46 4.00
CA THR A 35 0.05 -2.61 3.54
C THR A 35 0.04 -3.12 2.11
N MET A 36 -0.76 -4.15 1.83
CA MET A 36 -0.82 -4.79 0.52
C MET A 36 -2.23 -4.86 -0.02
N ALA A 37 -2.44 -4.31 -1.22
CA ALA A 37 -3.66 -4.51 -2.01
C ALA A 37 -3.48 -5.71 -2.96
N ILE A 38 -4.51 -6.54 -3.09
CA ILE A 38 -4.53 -7.64 -4.07
C ILE A 38 -5.64 -7.34 -5.07
N LEU A 39 -5.28 -7.10 -6.33
CA LEU A 39 -6.27 -6.89 -7.39
C LEU A 39 -6.91 -8.21 -7.82
N PRO A 40 -8.16 -8.18 -8.33
CA PRO A 40 -8.75 -9.32 -9.00
C PRO A 40 -7.84 -9.78 -10.15
N PHE A 41 -7.46 -11.06 -10.15
CA PHE A 41 -6.59 -11.63 -11.19
C PHE A 41 -7.31 -11.64 -12.53
N THR A 42 -6.64 -11.22 -13.60
CA THR A 42 -7.18 -11.31 -14.95
C THR A 42 -7.35 -12.78 -15.33
N VAL A 43 -8.53 -13.17 -15.83
CA VAL A 43 -8.80 -14.55 -16.22
C VAL A 43 -8.74 -14.67 -17.74
N ASN A 44 -7.83 -15.50 -18.23
CA ASN A 44 -7.69 -15.87 -19.63
C ASN A 44 -8.12 -17.33 -19.81
N ALA A 45 -9.44 -17.55 -19.95
CA ALA A 45 -10.02 -18.89 -20.12
C ALA A 45 -11.32 -18.82 -20.93
N ALA A 46 -11.68 -19.92 -21.58
CA ALA A 46 -12.95 -20.04 -22.31
C ALA A 46 -14.15 -20.26 -21.37
N GLU A 47 -13.90 -20.71 -20.15
CA GLU A 47 -14.90 -21.00 -19.13
C GLU A 47 -14.85 -19.99 -18.00
N ASP A 48 -15.94 -19.87 -17.24
CA ASP A 48 -15.98 -19.04 -16.04
C ASP A 48 -15.12 -19.66 -14.92
N LEU A 49 -14.06 -18.95 -14.55
CA LEU A 49 -13.15 -19.31 -13.46
C LEU A 49 -13.31 -18.42 -12.22
N SER A 50 -14.46 -17.77 -12.04
CA SER A 50 -14.72 -16.89 -10.89
C SER A 50 -14.51 -17.60 -9.55
N HIS A 51 -14.86 -18.89 -9.44
CA HIS A 51 -14.55 -19.67 -8.24
C HIS A 51 -13.03 -19.79 -8.02
N VAL A 52 -12.26 -20.11 -9.06
CA VAL A 52 -10.81 -20.25 -8.97
C VAL A 52 -10.16 -18.92 -8.59
N GLN A 53 -10.59 -17.83 -9.22
CA GLN A 53 -10.14 -16.47 -8.88
C GLN A 53 -10.41 -16.15 -7.40
N LYS A 54 -11.60 -16.48 -6.89
CA LYS A 54 -11.94 -16.31 -5.45
C LYS A 54 -11.06 -17.19 -4.55
N GLY A 55 -10.80 -18.43 -4.95
CA GLY A 55 -9.94 -19.37 -4.23
C GLY A 55 -8.52 -18.85 -4.10
N ILE A 56 -7.93 -18.41 -5.22
CA ILE A 56 -6.58 -17.84 -5.24
C ILE A 56 -6.48 -16.59 -4.37
N PHE A 57 -7.46 -15.68 -4.46
CA PHE A 57 -7.51 -14.52 -3.58
C PHE A 57 -7.48 -14.94 -2.10
N ASN A 58 -8.33 -15.89 -1.69
CA ASN A 58 -8.39 -16.34 -0.30
C ASN A 58 -7.06 -16.97 0.16
N MET A 59 -6.42 -17.76 -0.72
CA MET A 59 -5.13 -18.37 -0.43
C MET A 59 -4.02 -17.32 -0.29
N LEU A 60 -3.96 -16.33 -1.18
CA LEU A 60 -2.99 -15.24 -1.12
C LEU A 60 -3.23 -14.36 0.11
N TYR A 61 -4.48 -13.98 0.37
CA TYR A 61 -4.87 -13.22 1.55
C TYR A 61 -4.38 -13.92 2.83
N SER A 62 -4.63 -15.22 2.97
CA SER A 62 -4.19 -15.98 4.14
C SER A 62 -2.68 -16.14 4.24
N ARG A 63 -1.96 -16.31 3.11
CA ARG A 63 -0.51 -16.52 3.09
C ARG A 63 0.30 -15.24 3.28
N LEU A 64 -0.22 -14.13 2.80
CA LEU A 64 0.44 -12.82 2.82
C LEU A 64 0.09 -12.04 4.08
N SER A 65 -1.06 -12.31 4.71
CA SER A 65 -1.41 -11.70 5.99
C SER A 65 -0.46 -12.20 7.07
N TRP A 66 0.30 -11.28 7.64
CA TRP A 66 1.23 -11.58 8.72
C TRP A 66 1.05 -10.54 9.82
N GLN A 67 0.57 -11.00 10.98
CA GLN A 67 0.30 -10.14 12.13
C GLN A 67 1.52 -9.26 12.45
N ASP A 68 1.30 -7.96 12.61
CA ASP A 68 2.32 -6.94 12.93
C ASP A 68 3.42 -6.76 11.88
N HIS A 69 3.28 -7.34 10.68
CA HIS A 69 4.25 -7.20 9.59
C HIS A 69 3.62 -6.84 8.24
N VAL A 70 2.54 -7.51 7.86
CA VAL A 70 1.84 -7.29 6.59
C VAL A 70 0.34 -7.24 6.79
N LEU A 71 -0.25 -6.09 6.47
CA LEU A 71 -1.69 -5.87 6.45
C LEU A 71 -2.22 -6.02 5.03
N VAL A 72 -2.93 -7.11 4.76
CA VAL A 72 -3.60 -7.28 3.47
C VAL A 72 -4.97 -6.61 3.49
N ILE A 73 -5.23 -5.74 2.52
CA ILE A 73 -6.49 -5.00 2.41
C ILE A 73 -7.64 -5.98 2.08
N PRO A 74 -8.79 -5.90 2.78
CA PRO A 74 -9.93 -6.75 2.50
C PRO A 74 -10.45 -6.64 1.07
N LYS A 75 -10.89 -7.77 0.50
CA LYS A 75 -11.42 -7.84 -0.88
C LYS A 75 -12.52 -6.80 -1.15
N THR A 76 -13.44 -6.66 -0.19
CA THR A 76 -14.60 -5.78 -0.30
C THR A 76 -14.20 -4.32 -0.44
N GLN A 77 -13.14 -3.90 0.26
CA GLN A 77 -12.60 -2.55 0.14
C GLN A 77 -11.97 -2.32 -1.23
N ILE A 78 -11.14 -3.27 -1.72
CA ILE A 78 -10.55 -3.17 -3.06
C ILE A 78 -11.64 -3.12 -4.15
N GLN A 79 -12.72 -3.87 -4.00
CA GLN A 79 -13.84 -3.82 -4.95
C GLN A 79 -14.55 -2.46 -4.93
N ALA A 80 -14.78 -1.88 -3.75
CA ALA A 80 -15.35 -0.55 -3.63
C ALA A 80 -14.43 0.52 -4.27
N ASP A 81 -13.12 0.45 -4.01
CA ASP A 81 -12.12 1.35 -4.59
C ASP A 81 -12.09 1.27 -6.12
N LEU A 82 -12.18 0.05 -6.68
CA LEU A 82 -12.23 -0.16 -8.13
C LEU A 82 -13.50 0.45 -8.75
N THR A 83 -14.67 0.22 -8.16
CA THR A 83 -15.94 0.80 -8.63
C THR A 83 -15.94 2.33 -8.55
N GLU A 84 -15.38 2.90 -7.49
CA GLU A 84 -15.25 4.35 -7.36
C GLU A 84 -14.31 4.95 -8.40
N LEU A 85 -13.19 4.27 -8.70
CA LEU A 85 -12.26 4.68 -9.75
C LEU A 85 -12.93 4.68 -11.12
N GLU A 86 -13.65 3.62 -11.49
CA GLU A 86 -14.41 3.57 -12.75
C GLU A 86 -15.40 4.72 -12.86
N THR A 87 -16.15 4.98 -11.79
CA THR A 87 -17.16 6.04 -11.75
C THR A 87 -16.53 7.42 -11.88
N SER A 88 -15.39 7.64 -11.24
CA SER A 88 -14.71 8.94 -11.21
C SER A 88 -13.99 9.27 -12.53
N THR A 89 -13.41 8.28 -13.19
CA THR A 89 -12.70 8.49 -14.47
C THR A 89 -13.56 8.22 -15.70
N GLY A 90 -14.78 7.69 -15.54
CA GLY A 90 -15.68 7.32 -16.63
C GLY A 90 -15.25 6.07 -17.41
N HIS A 91 -14.13 5.45 -17.03
CA HIS A 91 -13.56 4.24 -17.62
C HIS A 91 -12.57 3.61 -16.64
N MET A 92 -12.41 2.29 -16.67
CA MET A 92 -11.45 1.58 -15.81
C MET A 92 -10.00 1.86 -16.26
N PRO A 93 -9.12 2.39 -15.39
CA PRO A 93 -7.69 2.43 -15.65
C PRO A 93 -7.12 1.03 -15.90
N THR A 94 -6.08 0.90 -16.72
CA THR A 94 -5.47 -0.40 -17.04
C THR A 94 -3.97 -0.41 -16.72
N GLY A 95 -3.41 -1.62 -16.57
CA GLY A 95 -1.99 -1.84 -16.34
C GLY A 95 -1.43 -1.03 -15.17
N ASN A 96 -0.27 -0.39 -15.38
CA ASN A 96 0.44 0.37 -14.33
C ASN A 96 -0.36 1.56 -13.81
N GLN A 97 -1.26 2.15 -14.62
CA GLN A 97 -2.10 3.25 -14.17
C GLN A 97 -3.11 2.79 -13.12
N LEU A 98 -3.70 1.60 -13.31
CA LEU A 98 -4.60 1.00 -12.33
C LEU A 98 -3.87 0.74 -11.01
N VAL A 99 -2.68 0.16 -11.10
CA VAL A 99 -1.82 -0.13 -9.94
C VAL A 99 -1.55 1.14 -9.14
N GLY A 100 -1.08 2.20 -9.79
CA GLY A 100 -0.78 3.47 -9.10
C GLY A 100 -2.01 4.12 -8.48
N LYS A 101 -3.17 4.10 -9.18
CA LYS A 101 -4.41 4.66 -8.65
C LYS A 101 -4.95 3.88 -7.47
N ILE A 102 -4.89 2.54 -7.50
CA ILE A 102 -5.31 1.71 -6.38
C ILE A 102 -4.35 1.85 -5.21
N ALA A 103 -3.04 1.90 -5.44
CA ALA A 103 -2.07 2.17 -4.38
C ALA A 103 -2.39 3.47 -3.64
N ALA A 104 -2.62 4.56 -4.39
CA ALA A 104 -2.96 5.86 -3.84
C ALA A 104 -4.32 5.86 -3.11
N LYS A 105 -5.34 5.20 -3.68
CA LYS A 105 -6.70 5.17 -3.12
C LYS A 105 -6.77 4.35 -1.84
N SER A 106 -6.14 3.18 -1.85
CA SER A 106 -6.16 2.22 -0.74
C SER A 106 -5.06 2.47 0.30
N SER A 107 -4.17 3.45 0.07
CA SER A 107 -2.99 3.72 0.89
C SER A 107 -2.11 2.47 1.10
N SER A 108 -1.98 1.63 0.07
CA SER A 108 -1.15 0.43 0.11
C SER A 108 0.30 0.72 -0.32
N ASP A 109 1.25 0.10 0.38
CA ASP A 109 2.67 0.15 0.03
C ASP A 109 2.97 -0.72 -1.21
N TYR A 110 2.21 -1.82 -1.35
CA TYR A 110 2.35 -2.77 -2.45
C TYR A 110 0.99 -3.12 -3.05
N VAL A 111 0.98 -3.32 -4.37
CA VAL A 111 -0.19 -3.81 -5.10
C VAL A 111 0.23 -5.07 -5.83
N LEU A 112 -0.40 -6.19 -5.49
CA LEU A 112 -0.25 -7.45 -6.20
C LEU A 112 -1.26 -7.50 -7.34
N THR A 113 -0.77 -7.72 -8.56
CA THR A 113 -1.59 -8.01 -9.73
C THR A 113 -1.20 -9.38 -10.27
N GLY A 114 -1.94 -9.86 -11.26
CA GLY A 114 -1.63 -11.13 -11.87
C GLY A 114 -2.71 -11.60 -12.82
N SER A 115 -2.43 -12.71 -13.50
CA SER A 115 -3.37 -13.38 -14.38
C SER A 115 -3.41 -14.89 -14.12
N ILE A 116 -4.56 -15.48 -14.41
CA ILE A 116 -4.78 -16.93 -14.42
C ILE A 116 -5.10 -17.30 -15.86
N THR A 117 -4.31 -18.19 -16.44
CA THR A 117 -4.53 -18.64 -17.82
C THR A 117 -4.80 -20.13 -17.82
N LYS A 118 -5.92 -20.54 -18.45
CA LYS A 118 -6.23 -21.95 -18.70
C LYS A 118 -6.09 -22.24 -20.19
N LEU A 119 -5.17 -23.13 -20.55
CA LEU A 119 -4.92 -23.52 -21.93
C LEU A 119 -4.74 -25.04 -22.01
N ALA A 120 -5.51 -25.70 -22.90
CA ALA A 120 -5.46 -27.14 -23.14
C ALA A 120 -5.48 -28.00 -21.85
N GLY A 121 -6.32 -27.62 -20.88
CA GLY A 121 -6.46 -28.33 -19.59
C GLY A 121 -5.38 -28.02 -18.55
N SER A 122 -4.38 -27.22 -18.89
CA SER A 122 -3.34 -26.75 -17.96
C SER A 122 -3.64 -25.34 -17.44
N PHE A 123 -3.20 -25.06 -16.22
CA PHE A 123 -3.32 -23.74 -15.58
C PHE A 123 -1.94 -23.12 -15.36
N SER A 124 -1.82 -21.83 -15.66
CA SER A 124 -0.69 -21.01 -15.23
C SER A 124 -1.18 -19.80 -14.44
N ILE A 125 -0.33 -19.36 -13.52
CA ILE A 125 -0.51 -18.13 -12.75
C ILE A 125 0.71 -17.26 -13.02
N ASP A 126 0.46 -16.02 -13.41
CA ASP A 126 1.46 -14.97 -13.61
C ASP A 126 1.16 -13.83 -12.62
N THR A 127 2.20 -13.24 -12.02
CA THR A 127 2.08 -12.24 -10.94
C THR A 127 3.06 -11.10 -11.15
#